data_AF-A0A512PMU8-F1
#
_entry.id   AF-A0A512PMU8-F1
#
_cell.length_a   1.000
_cell.length_b   1.000
_cell.length_c   1.000
_cell.angle_alpha   90.00
_cell.angle_beta   90.00
_cell.angle_gamma   90.00
#
_symmetry.space_group_name_H-M   'P 1'
#
loop_
_entity.id
_entity.type
_entity.pdbx_description
1 polymer ?
#
loop_
_entity_poly.entity_id
_entity_poly.type
_entity_poly.pdbx_seq_one_letter_code
_entity_poly.pdbx_strand_id
1 'polypeptide(L)'
;MKGHFKLAVSVAFLFASVGIFGVGSSVHADVIDNPGTAGSISQVNSGNVLKDYDENSLNKVDNSTPEGNMSKKYTKYSLDPTGYNYGNSYSTIAGSSQSTSFKTKWFLPDGFNVSDYQHGNFQSVTLDDEGNIYFIESNGTNTNKGAIVKFNLAKLQELGVDSDILLLWKAFDYFNPFSDEGLQHNQEYDQINSQLQGAFDQVKSLTKTLNQNQSWQNNQVNYQKNAQKWYKSWKAKKAKYTKISKSYKYSYATRNKAKKTVKQATAKMAKWMKSYQMHKAKVAKYNTKISGIQNQLNTYQSQIDAAKAQNPEMFKYVEIAQTAQLSPEVDIGHGQTLSFNPDNGHIYLAEDNTLTDLASRDDNNTVLEMDPDTLKPIREYNFKMYHGDSANLQLHTLAFDKDGNAYWGRKYNGGYIFFYGRLDQNGVSFQASSSYVGNRGGSTNQGVAVNPANNRLYFVSDDILTSVPTSKIQSGNFSASDVHYQAFNSGREFESLAFDQDGYGYLLALWPPELMQSTDPLN
;
A
#
# COMPACT_ATOMS: atom_id res chain seq x y z
N MET A 1 -27.60 30.20 18.52
CA MET A 1 -26.84 29.13 19.20
C MET A 1 -25.37 29.39 18.97
N LYS A 2 -24.66 29.87 19.99
CA LYS A 2 -23.25 30.26 19.94
C LYS A 2 -22.44 29.28 20.78
N GLY A 3 -21.34 28.80 20.22
CA GLY A 3 -20.07 28.77 20.94
C GLY A 3 -19.63 27.44 21.54
N HIS A 4 -18.51 26.96 20.99
CA HIS A 4 -17.39 26.31 21.68
C HIS A 4 -17.43 24.79 21.84
N PHE A 5 -17.01 24.11 20.78
CA PHE A 5 -16.13 22.92 20.85
C PHE A 5 -15.27 22.88 19.58
N LYS A 6 -14.25 23.74 19.52
CA LYS A 6 -13.12 23.60 18.59
C LYS A 6 -11.85 24.01 19.33
N LEU A 7 -11.28 23.03 20.02
CA LEU A 7 -9.84 22.99 20.27
C LEU A 7 -9.45 21.51 20.38
N ALA A 8 -9.70 20.79 19.29
CA ALA A 8 -8.88 19.63 18.98
C ALA A 8 -7.58 20.22 18.43
N VAL A 9 -6.56 20.32 19.29
CA VAL A 9 -5.20 20.45 18.79
C VAL A 9 -4.87 19.08 18.24
N SER A 10 -5.06 18.93 16.94
CA SER A 10 -4.55 17.81 16.17
C SER A 10 -3.04 17.89 16.22
N VAL A 11 -2.40 17.30 17.23
CA VAL A 11 -1.03 16.78 17.07
C VAL A 11 -1.21 15.42 16.42
N ALA A 12 -1.69 15.45 15.18
CA ALA A 12 -1.81 14.29 14.33
C ALA A 12 -0.52 14.26 13.51
N PHE A 13 0.26 13.20 13.69
CA PHE A 13 1.30 12.72 12.78
C PHE A 13 2.45 13.69 12.43
N LEU A 14 3.45 13.77 13.31
CA LEU A 14 4.82 14.18 12.94
C LEU A 14 5.85 13.05 13.10
N PHE A 15 5.37 11.82 13.26
CA PHE A 15 6.20 10.61 13.43
C PHE A 15 5.98 9.64 12.28
N ALA A 16 6.05 10.13 11.04
CA ALA A 16 6.17 9.26 9.88
C ALA A 16 7.63 8.89 9.56
N SER A 17 8.63 9.43 10.28
CA SER A 17 10.05 9.22 9.95
C SER A 17 11.02 9.13 11.13
N VAL A 18 10.54 8.94 12.36
CA VAL A 18 11.45 8.54 13.46
C VAL A 18 11.28 7.04 13.66
N GLY A 19 12.10 6.30 12.91
CA GLY A 19 12.18 4.85 12.93
C GLY A 19 12.06 4.27 14.35
N ILE A 20 11.08 3.41 14.53
CA ILE A 20 11.05 2.44 15.62
C ILE A 20 11.74 1.19 15.09
N PHE A 21 13.04 1.24 14.87
CA PHE A 21 13.92 0.10 14.62
C PHE A 21 15.31 0.54 15.10
N GLY A 22 16.16 -0.22 15.78
CA GLY A 22 16.15 -1.57 16.32
C GLY A 22 17.54 -1.68 16.95
N VAL A 23 17.61 -1.77 18.27
CA VAL A 23 18.89 -1.92 18.98
C VAL A 23 19.43 -3.31 18.66
N GLY A 24 20.44 -3.42 17.81
CA GLY A 24 21.26 -4.62 17.72
C GLY A 24 21.77 -4.98 16.33
N SER A 25 22.95 -4.49 15.97
CA SER A 25 24.15 -5.28 15.64
C SER A 25 25.09 -4.43 14.79
N SER A 26 26.38 -4.58 15.06
CA SER A 26 27.47 -3.83 14.44
C SER A 26 27.82 -4.41 13.08
N VAL A 27 27.12 -3.96 12.02
CA VAL A 27 27.51 -3.88 10.60
C VAL A 27 26.58 -2.81 10.01
N HIS A 28 27.06 -1.89 9.17
CA HIS A 28 26.36 -0.77 8.50
C HIS A 28 24.82 -0.74 8.62
N ALA A 29 24.25 0.35 9.18
CA ALA A 29 22.80 0.51 9.20
C ALA A 29 22.34 1.12 7.87
N ASP A 30 22.03 0.25 6.91
CA ASP A 30 21.44 0.69 5.65
C ASP A 30 20.10 1.39 5.91
N VAL A 31 19.77 2.43 5.14
CA VAL A 31 18.50 3.18 5.28
C VAL A 31 17.26 2.28 5.13
N ILE A 32 17.43 1.13 4.48
CA ILE A 32 16.44 0.07 4.32
C ILE A 32 17.03 -1.21 4.91
N ASP A 33 16.28 -1.87 5.79
CA ASP A 33 16.70 -3.16 6.35
C ASP A 33 16.74 -4.23 5.26
N ASN A 34 17.79 -5.04 5.23
CA ASN A 34 17.86 -6.20 4.35
C ASN A 34 16.64 -7.13 4.55
N PRO A 35 16.15 -7.79 3.48
CA PRO A 35 15.09 -8.77 3.59
C PRO A 35 15.36 -9.80 4.69
N GLY A 36 14.33 -10.09 5.48
CA GLY A 36 14.37 -11.21 6.43
C GLY A 36 14.36 -12.57 5.72
N THR A 37 14.31 -13.65 6.51
CA THR A 37 14.10 -15.01 5.97
C THR A 37 12.62 -15.36 5.96
N ALA A 38 12.17 -16.04 4.89
CA ALA A 38 10.78 -16.45 4.71
C ALA A 38 10.30 -17.46 5.78
N GLY A 39 11.22 -18.19 6.40
CA GLY A 39 10.91 -19.25 7.36
C GLY A 39 10.27 -20.46 6.68
N SER A 40 9.53 -21.27 7.45
CA SER A 40 8.81 -22.42 6.91
C SER A 40 7.45 -21.98 6.35
N ILE A 41 7.21 -22.31 5.08
CA ILE A 41 5.97 -21.98 4.38
C ILE A 41 5.07 -23.23 4.37
N SER A 42 3.79 -23.05 4.72
CA SER A 42 2.83 -24.16 4.71
C SER A 42 2.54 -24.62 3.27
N GLN A 43 2.44 -25.92 3.06
CA GLN A 43 2.34 -26.50 1.71
C GLN A 43 0.93 -27.07 1.46
N VAL A 44 0.30 -26.67 0.35
CA VAL A 44 -1.01 -27.16 -0.10
C VAL A 44 -0.82 -27.92 -1.40
N ASN A 45 -0.92 -29.25 -1.35
CA ASN A 45 -0.68 -30.11 -2.50
C ASN A 45 -2.00 -30.55 -3.15
N SER A 46 -2.11 -30.40 -4.45
CA SER A 46 -3.23 -30.88 -5.27
C SER A 46 -2.70 -31.70 -6.45
N GLY A 47 -3.51 -32.63 -6.95
CA GLY A 47 -3.20 -33.39 -8.16
C GLY A 47 -3.43 -32.55 -9.41
N ASN A 48 -4.05 -33.15 -10.43
CA ASN A 48 -4.50 -32.41 -11.58
C ASN A 48 -5.68 -31.50 -11.24
N VAL A 49 -5.51 -30.21 -11.45
CA VAL A 49 -6.53 -29.18 -11.18
C VAL A 49 -7.18 -28.66 -12.46
N LEU A 50 -6.65 -29.02 -13.63
CA LEU A 50 -7.19 -28.62 -14.93
C LEU A 50 -8.24 -29.62 -15.42
N LYS A 51 -9.48 -29.16 -15.56
CA LYS A 51 -10.63 -29.95 -15.99
C LYS A 51 -10.93 -29.76 -17.48
N ASP A 52 -11.30 -30.85 -18.16
CA ASP A 52 -11.89 -30.86 -19.52
C ASP A 52 -11.09 -30.02 -20.55
N TYR A 53 -9.77 -30.19 -20.59
CA TYR A 53 -8.89 -29.46 -21.51
C TYR A 53 -8.53 -30.28 -22.76
N ASP A 54 -8.97 -29.77 -23.92
CA ASP A 54 -8.47 -30.16 -25.25
C ASP A 54 -8.40 -28.90 -26.11
N GLU A 55 -7.18 -28.46 -26.45
CA GLU A 55 -6.96 -27.25 -27.25
C GLU A 55 -7.60 -27.31 -28.64
N ASN A 56 -7.79 -28.51 -29.20
CA ASN A 56 -8.42 -28.70 -30.52
C ASN A 56 -9.94 -28.49 -30.48
N SER A 57 -10.53 -28.51 -29.29
CA SER A 57 -11.97 -28.30 -29.08
C SER A 57 -12.35 -26.81 -28.95
N LEU A 58 -11.36 -25.91 -28.87
CA LEU A 58 -11.59 -24.50 -28.59
C LEU A 58 -12.02 -23.73 -29.86
N ASN A 59 -13.01 -22.86 -29.70
CA ASN A 59 -13.50 -22.03 -30.80
C ASN A 59 -12.58 -20.83 -31.02
N LYS A 60 -11.99 -20.74 -32.21
CA LYS A 60 -11.22 -19.56 -32.61
C LYS A 60 -12.17 -18.40 -32.89
N VAL A 61 -12.00 -17.29 -32.19
CA VAL A 61 -12.65 -16.03 -32.54
C VAL A 61 -11.87 -15.37 -33.66
N ASP A 62 -12.52 -15.12 -34.79
CA ASP A 62 -11.93 -14.37 -35.90
C ASP A 62 -12.01 -12.87 -35.60
N ASN A 63 -10.86 -12.26 -35.34
CA ASN A 63 -10.73 -10.87 -34.92
C ASN A 63 -9.59 -10.17 -35.68
N SER A 64 -9.81 -8.89 -36.00
CA SER A 64 -8.75 -7.98 -36.46
C SER A 64 -8.12 -7.29 -35.27
N THR A 65 -6.82 -7.01 -35.34
CA THR A 65 -6.07 -6.28 -34.30
C THR A 65 -5.10 -5.30 -34.96
N PRO A 66 -4.84 -4.14 -34.35
CA PRO A 66 -3.62 -3.40 -34.62
C PRO A 66 -2.37 -4.26 -34.33
N GLU A 67 -1.24 -3.90 -34.93
CA GLU A 67 0.04 -4.54 -34.66
C GLU A 67 0.77 -3.81 -33.53
N GLY A 68 1.06 -4.53 -32.45
CA GLY A 68 2.04 -4.11 -31.44
C GLY A 68 3.47 -4.46 -31.86
N ASN A 69 4.41 -4.44 -30.92
CA ASN A 69 5.82 -4.72 -31.23
C ASN A 69 6.05 -6.22 -31.42
N MET A 70 6.19 -6.62 -32.68
CA MET A 70 6.48 -8.01 -33.05
C MET A 70 7.98 -8.32 -33.13
N SER A 71 8.84 -7.29 -33.09
CA SER A 71 10.28 -7.42 -33.34
C SER A 71 11.12 -7.72 -32.11
N LYS A 72 10.57 -7.46 -30.89
CA LYS A 72 11.29 -7.50 -29.61
C LYS A 72 12.54 -6.59 -29.59
N LYS A 73 12.51 -5.51 -30.36
CA LYS A 73 13.52 -4.45 -30.31
C LYS A 73 12.94 -3.31 -29.49
N TYR A 74 13.70 -2.90 -28.47
CA TYR A 74 13.24 -1.91 -27.52
C TYR A 74 14.12 -0.66 -27.54
N THR A 75 13.49 0.49 -27.34
CA THR A 75 14.16 1.77 -27.14
C THR A 75 14.79 1.78 -25.76
N LYS A 76 16.12 1.71 -25.72
CA LYS A 76 16.93 1.77 -24.50
C LYS A 76 17.57 3.14 -24.37
N TYR A 77 17.50 3.73 -23.18
CA TYR A 77 18.19 4.98 -22.86
C TYR A 77 18.54 5.05 -21.37
N SER A 78 19.45 5.95 -21.02
CA SER A 78 19.88 6.18 -19.63
C SER A 78 19.21 7.43 -19.08
N LEU A 79 18.94 7.42 -17.77
CA LEU A 79 18.50 8.60 -17.03
C LEU A 79 19.73 9.46 -16.70
N ASP A 80 19.59 10.78 -16.78
CA ASP A 80 20.64 11.71 -16.37
C ASP A 80 20.45 12.08 -14.88
N PRO A 81 21.32 11.62 -13.95
CA PRO A 81 21.22 11.97 -12.53
C PRO A 81 21.31 13.47 -12.25
N THR A 82 22.03 14.19 -13.11
CA THR A 82 22.42 15.59 -12.90
C THR A 82 21.59 16.56 -13.73
N GLY A 83 20.82 16.04 -14.69
CA GLY A 83 20.04 16.80 -15.66
C GLY A 83 18.53 16.64 -15.50
N TYR A 84 17.81 17.22 -16.47
CA TYR A 84 16.36 17.14 -16.52
C TYR A 84 15.94 15.94 -17.37
N ASN A 85 15.21 15.00 -16.78
CA ASN A 85 14.58 13.90 -17.51
C ASN A 85 13.11 14.23 -17.73
N TYR A 86 12.65 14.13 -18.99
CA TYR A 86 11.24 14.32 -19.32
C TYR A 86 10.48 13.01 -19.10
N GLY A 87 9.26 13.12 -18.58
CA GLY A 87 8.33 12.00 -18.59
C GLY A 87 7.93 11.68 -20.03
N ASN A 88 7.84 10.39 -20.34
CA ASN A 88 7.26 9.89 -21.56
C ASN A 88 5.73 10.01 -21.55
N SER A 89 5.17 10.09 -22.76
CA SER A 89 3.75 9.93 -22.98
C SER A 89 3.51 9.17 -24.27
N TYR A 90 2.79 8.06 -24.19
CA TYR A 90 2.46 7.20 -25.32
C TYR A 90 0.95 7.17 -25.51
N SER A 91 0.48 7.75 -26.61
CA SER A 91 -0.93 7.71 -26.96
C SER A 91 -1.26 6.47 -27.77
N THR A 92 -2.47 5.96 -27.62
CA THR A 92 -2.97 4.86 -28.42
C THR A 92 -2.98 5.21 -29.91
N ILE A 93 -2.67 4.25 -30.78
CA ILE A 93 -2.68 4.40 -32.23
C ILE A 93 -4.06 4.10 -32.83
N ALA A 94 -4.24 4.46 -34.11
CA ALA A 94 -5.44 4.14 -34.88
C ALA A 94 -5.73 2.63 -34.89
N GLY A 95 -7.01 2.27 -34.74
CA GLY A 95 -7.47 0.89 -34.61
C GLY A 95 -7.59 0.40 -33.15
N SER A 96 -7.12 1.19 -32.18
CA SER A 96 -7.43 0.95 -30.76
C SER A 96 -8.92 1.18 -30.47
N SER A 97 -9.46 0.42 -29.54
CA SER A 97 -10.87 0.48 -29.09
C SER A 97 -11.17 1.73 -28.26
N GLN A 98 -10.15 2.35 -27.68
CA GLN A 98 -10.25 3.58 -26.90
C GLN A 98 -9.07 4.50 -27.24
N SER A 99 -9.33 5.81 -27.28
CA SER A 99 -8.28 6.83 -27.28
C SER A 99 -7.87 7.13 -25.85
N THR A 100 -6.63 6.81 -25.48
CA THR A 100 -6.04 7.10 -24.17
C THR A 100 -4.52 7.26 -24.32
N SER A 101 -3.85 7.69 -23.26
CA SER A 101 -2.39 7.72 -23.22
C SER A 101 -1.88 7.11 -21.92
N PHE A 102 -0.70 6.49 -21.95
CA PHE A 102 0.10 6.25 -20.75
C PHE A 102 1.10 7.40 -20.58
N LYS A 103 1.27 7.88 -19.36
CA LYS A 103 2.25 8.91 -18.99
C LYS A 103 3.14 8.40 -17.87
N THR A 104 4.42 8.76 -17.90
CA THR A 104 5.33 8.45 -16.79
C THR A 104 4.72 8.96 -15.49
N LYS A 105 4.49 8.02 -14.57
CA LYS A 105 4.23 8.33 -13.18
C LYS A 105 5.58 8.49 -12.49
N TRP A 106 6.41 7.44 -12.51
CA TRP A 106 7.76 7.44 -11.91
C TRP A 106 8.75 6.64 -12.76
N PHE A 107 10.01 7.06 -12.73
CA PHE A 107 11.13 6.17 -13.02
C PHE A 107 11.50 5.41 -11.75
N LEU A 108 11.72 4.11 -11.87
CA LEU A 108 12.10 3.23 -10.77
C LEU A 108 13.64 3.13 -10.71
N PRO A 109 14.24 2.92 -9.52
CA PRO A 109 15.68 2.72 -9.37
C PRO A 109 16.18 1.44 -10.04
N ASP A 110 17.49 1.27 -10.17
CA ASP A 110 18.07 -0.01 -10.63
C ASP A 110 17.81 -1.15 -9.62
N GLY A 111 17.51 -0.82 -8.38
CA GLY A 111 16.94 -1.72 -7.39
C GLY A 111 16.51 -0.94 -6.16
N PHE A 112 15.78 -1.58 -5.27
CA PHE A 112 15.39 -0.98 -4.00
C PHE A 112 16.39 -1.33 -2.89
N ASN A 113 17.67 -1.49 -3.25
CA ASN A 113 18.79 -1.81 -2.37
C ASN A 113 18.65 -3.16 -1.65
N VAL A 114 17.99 -4.13 -2.30
CA VAL A 114 17.76 -5.48 -1.79
C VAL A 114 19.01 -6.36 -1.87
N SER A 115 19.75 -6.29 -2.99
CA SER A 115 20.98 -7.05 -3.22
C SER A 115 21.91 -6.37 -4.23
N ASP A 116 23.18 -6.79 -4.27
CA ASP A 116 24.19 -6.31 -5.23
C ASP A 116 23.94 -6.80 -6.67
N TYR A 117 22.93 -7.65 -6.88
CA TYR A 117 22.47 -8.12 -8.18
C TYR A 117 21.35 -7.27 -8.79
N GLN A 118 21.02 -6.13 -8.17
CA GLN A 118 20.06 -5.17 -8.71
C GLN A 118 20.48 -4.67 -10.11
N HIS A 119 19.53 -4.61 -11.04
CA HIS A 119 19.80 -4.32 -12.46
C HIS A 119 18.61 -3.70 -13.23
N GLY A 120 17.63 -3.15 -12.51
CA GLY A 120 16.52 -2.37 -13.04
C GLY A 120 15.48 -3.21 -13.77
N ASN A 121 15.42 -4.51 -13.48
CA ASN A 121 14.55 -5.46 -14.17
C ASN A 121 13.38 -5.87 -13.27
N PHE A 122 12.36 -5.00 -13.21
CA PHE A 122 11.12 -5.31 -12.53
C PHE A 122 10.20 -6.05 -13.48
N GLN A 123 9.77 -7.25 -13.09
CA GLN A 123 9.01 -8.16 -13.96
C GLN A 123 7.50 -8.07 -13.73
N SER A 124 7.06 -7.54 -12.58
CA SER A 124 5.63 -7.38 -12.33
C SER A 124 5.30 -6.26 -11.34
N VAL A 125 4.08 -5.76 -11.46
CA VAL A 125 3.46 -4.77 -10.58
C VAL A 125 2.04 -5.19 -10.23
N THR A 126 1.60 -4.96 -9.00
CA THR A 126 0.19 -5.10 -8.61
C THR A 126 -0.23 -3.99 -7.64
N LEU A 127 -1.54 -3.78 -7.49
CA LEU A 127 -2.12 -2.86 -6.52
C LEU A 127 -3.14 -3.61 -5.67
N ASP A 128 -3.23 -3.23 -4.39
CA ASP A 128 -4.34 -3.66 -3.52
C ASP A 128 -5.49 -2.63 -3.49
N ASP A 129 -6.54 -2.95 -2.74
CA ASP A 129 -7.71 -2.08 -2.54
C ASP A 129 -7.48 -0.95 -1.52
N GLU A 130 -6.35 -0.96 -0.81
CA GLU A 130 -5.95 0.07 0.16
C GLU A 130 -5.03 1.15 -0.44
N GLY A 131 -4.70 1.04 -1.73
CA GLY A 131 -3.83 1.99 -2.44
C GLY A 131 -2.35 1.77 -2.17
N ASN A 132 -1.96 0.52 -1.88
CA ASN A 132 -0.58 0.09 -1.90
C ASN A 132 -0.23 -0.48 -3.29
N ILE A 133 1.01 -0.24 -3.71
CA ILE A 133 1.60 -0.76 -4.95
C ILE A 133 2.76 -1.68 -4.59
N TYR A 134 2.91 -2.74 -5.38
CA TYR A 134 3.89 -3.79 -5.15
C TYR A 134 4.68 -4.04 -6.42
N PHE A 135 6.00 -4.19 -6.30
CA PHE A 135 6.89 -4.55 -7.39
C PHE A 135 7.63 -5.86 -7.07
N ILE A 136 7.87 -6.69 -8.08
CA ILE A 136 8.86 -7.77 -7.97
C ILE A 136 10.21 -7.24 -8.40
N GLU A 137 11.16 -7.24 -7.46
CA GLU A 137 12.57 -7.01 -7.73
C GLU A 137 13.30 -8.35 -7.85
N SER A 138 13.90 -8.60 -9.00
CA SER A 138 14.68 -9.80 -9.26
C SER A 138 16.17 -9.61 -8.90
N ASN A 139 16.74 -10.55 -8.14
CA ASN A 139 18.17 -10.58 -7.79
C ASN A 139 19.05 -11.06 -8.95
N GLY A 140 18.84 -10.55 -10.17
CA GLY A 140 19.66 -10.92 -11.33
C GLY A 140 19.09 -12.06 -12.18
N THR A 141 19.60 -12.15 -13.40
CA THR A 141 19.22 -13.20 -14.36
C THR A 141 19.57 -14.60 -13.84
N ASN A 142 18.63 -15.55 -13.96
CA ASN A 142 18.77 -16.97 -13.60
C ASN A 142 18.88 -17.30 -12.10
N THR A 143 18.60 -16.36 -11.18
CA THR A 143 18.57 -16.69 -9.74
C THR A 143 17.21 -17.19 -9.30
N ASN A 144 16.14 -16.74 -9.96
CA ASN A 144 14.73 -16.92 -9.57
C ASN A 144 14.44 -16.46 -8.13
N LYS A 145 15.37 -15.71 -7.53
CA LYS A 145 15.24 -15.13 -6.19
C LYS A 145 15.00 -13.65 -6.30
N GLY A 146 14.26 -13.12 -5.35
CA GLY A 146 13.94 -11.71 -5.29
C GLY A 146 13.10 -11.38 -4.08
N ALA A 147 12.71 -10.11 -4.03
CA ALA A 147 11.84 -9.58 -2.99
C ALA A 147 10.67 -8.82 -3.63
N ILE A 148 9.58 -8.74 -2.88
CA ILE A 148 8.46 -7.87 -3.19
C ILE A 148 8.66 -6.57 -2.43
N VAL A 149 8.56 -5.46 -3.16
CA VAL A 149 8.69 -4.11 -2.61
C VAL A 149 7.34 -3.44 -2.60
N LYS A 150 6.83 -3.12 -1.40
CA LYS A 150 5.55 -2.45 -1.18
C LYS A 150 5.76 -0.97 -0.90
N PHE A 151 4.92 -0.14 -1.50
CA PHE A 151 4.77 1.28 -1.17
C PHE A 151 3.30 1.64 -0.97
N ASN A 152 3.02 2.62 -0.12
CA ASN A 152 1.71 3.27 -0.07
C ASN A 152 1.68 4.47 -1.02
N LEU A 153 0.78 4.49 -1.99
CA LEU A 153 0.72 5.53 -3.02
C LEU A 153 0.44 6.91 -2.44
N ALA A 154 -0.50 7.00 -1.49
CA ALA A 154 -0.84 8.26 -0.83
C ALA A 154 0.36 8.82 -0.06
N LYS A 155 1.13 7.95 0.60
CA LYS A 155 2.34 8.36 1.32
C LYS A 155 3.42 8.90 0.40
N LEU A 156 3.66 8.25 -0.74
CA LEU A 156 4.60 8.75 -1.75
C LEU A 156 4.13 10.10 -2.33
N GLN A 157 2.82 10.26 -2.54
CA GLN A 157 2.24 11.52 -2.99
C GLN A 157 2.45 12.65 -1.96
N GLU A 158 2.23 12.39 -0.67
CA GLU A 158 2.49 13.36 0.42
C GLU A 158 3.95 13.82 0.47
N LEU A 159 4.89 12.93 0.11
CA LEU A 159 6.33 13.22 0.04
C LEU A 159 6.73 13.93 -1.27
N GLY A 160 5.78 14.17 -2.17
CA GLY A 160 5.99 14.91 -3.41
C GLY A 160 6.53 14.07 -4.57
N VAL A 161 6.48 12.73 -4.49
CA VAL A 161 7.01 11.83 -5.54
C VAL A 161 6.26 12.00 -6.85
N ASP A 162 4.96 12.31 -6.82
CA ASP A 162 4.18 12.60 -8.03
C ASP A 162 4.54 13.95 -8.70
N SER A 163 5.28 14.82 -8.01
CA SER A 163 5.70 16.14 -8.55
C SER A 163 7.08 16.10 -9.19
N ASP A 164 7.88 15.07 -8.92
CA ASP A 164 9.21 14.85 -9.50
C ASP A 164 9.35 13.36 -9.82
N ILE A 165 9.19 13.02 -11.11
CA ILE A 165 9.15 11.65 -11.61
C ILE A 165 10.44 10.85 -11.35
N LEU A 166 11.54 11.51 -10.99
CA LEU A 166 12.81 10.87 -10.63
C LEU A 166 12.99 10.73 -9.11
N LEU A 167 12.07 11.26 -8.31
CA LEU A 167 12.31 11.41 -6.88
C LEU A 167 12.46 10.06 -6.17
N LEU A 168 11.71 9.06 -6.62
CA LEU A 168 11.87 7.69 -6.14
C LEU A 168 13.23 7.12 -6.54
N TRP A 169 13.59 7.19 -7.83
CA TRP A 169 14.91 6.78 -8.35
C TRP A 169 16.07 7.41 -7.55
N LYS A 170 16.07 8.73 -7.39
CA LYS A 170 17.11 9.48 -6.65
C LYS A 170 17.22 9.05 -5.20
N ALA A 171 16.09 8.76 -4.54
CA ALA A 171 16.11 8.40 -3.13
C ALA A 171 16.83 7.08 -2.86
N PHE A 172 16.64 6.10 -3.74
CA PHE A 172 17.29 4.79 -3.62
C PHE A 172 18.72 4.80 -4.14
N ASP A 173 18.98 5.51 -5.24
CA ASP A 173 20.34 5.71 -5.77
C ASP A 173 21.25 6.43 -4.76
N TYR A 174 20.75 7.49 -4.10
CA TYR A 174 21.50 8.25 -3.10
C TYR A 174 21.98 7.39 -1.93
N PHE A 175 21.19 6.38 -1.52
CA PHE A 175 21.51 5.47 -0.42
C PHE A 175 21.93 4.08 -0.88
N ASN A 176 22.27 3.90 -2.16
CA ASN A 176 22.62 2.60 -2.71
C ASN A 176 23.88 2.03 -2.01
N PRO A 177 23.75 0.98 -1.16
CA PRO A 177 24.86 0.49 -0.36
C PRO A 177 25.90 -0.28 -1.20
N PHE A 178 25.62 -0.50 -2.47
CA PHE A 178 26.50 -1.16 -3.43
C PHE A 178 27.31 -0.16 -4.29
N SER A 179 27.21 1.14 -3.97
CA SER A 179 28.01 2.22 -4.55
C SER A 179 28.91 2.88 -3.51
N ASP A 180 30.07 3.39 -3.93
CA ASP A 180 31.00 4.10 -3.03
C ASP A 180 30.34 5.36 -2.44
N GLU A 181 29.63 6.13 -3.28
CA GLU A 181 28.90 7.33 -2.85
C GLU A 181 27.75 6.99 -1.89
N GLY A 182 26.95 5.97 -2.19
CA GLY A 182 25.84 5.56 -1.33
C GLY A 182 26.33 5.02 0.02
N LEU A 183 27.44 4.28 0.08
CA LEU A 183 28.08 3.88 1.34
C LEU A 183 28.48 5.09 2.19
N GLN A 184 29.05 6.13 1.56
CA GLN A 184 29.39 7.37 2.26
C GLN A 184 28.13 8.06 2.80
N HIS A 185 27.07 8.19 1.99
CA HIS A 185 25.82 8.82 2.42
C HIS A 185 25.14 8.05 3.57
N ASN A 186 25.14 6.71 3.54
CA ASN A 186 24.64 5.90 4.66
C ASN A 186 25.44 6.18 5.94
N GLN A 187 26.77 6.25 5.87
CA GLN A 187 27.62 6.58 7.03
C GLN A 187 27.38 7.99 7.57
N GLU A 188 27.20 8.98 6.69
CA GLU A 188 26.87 10.35 7.08
C GLU A 188 25.50 10.43 7.77
N TYR A 189 24.49 9.75 7.20
CA TYR A 189 23.18 9.65 7.82
C TYR A 189 23.26 8.97 9.20
N ASP A 190 23.97 7.85 9.32
CA ASP A 190 24.16 7.14 10.59
C ASP A 190 24.78 8.01 11.67
N GLN A 191 25.80 8.79 11.31
CA GLN A 191 26.46 9.72 12.24
C GLN A 191 25.49 10.79 12.72
N ILE A 192 24.73 11.42 11.82
CA ILE A 192 23.75 12.46 12.16
C ILE A 192 22.61 11.86 12.99
N ASN A 193 22.07 10.72 12.57
CA ASN A 193 20.98 10.03 13.24
C ASN A 193 21.38 9.62 14.67
N SER A 194 22.60 9.09 14.85
CA SER A 194 23.16 8.76 16.17
C SER A 194 23.28 10.00 17.08
N GLN A 195 23.66 11.15 16.53
CA GLN A 195 23.70 12.41 17.29
C GLN A 195 22.30 12.90 17.68
N LEU A 196 21.29 12.65 16.85
CA LEU A 196 19.89 13.02 17.09
C LEU A 196 19.11 12.04 17.96
N GLN A 197 19.60 10.80 18.16
CA GLN A 197 18.90 9.75 18.92
C GLN A 197 18.43 10.23 20.29
N GLY A 198 19.28 10.96 21.01
CA GLY A 198 18.91 11.53 22.31
C GLY A 198 17.75 12.52 22.22
N ALA A 199 17.70 13.35 21.18
CA ALA A 199 16.58 14.27 20.94
C ALA A 199 15.30 13.49 20.59
N PHE A 200 15.39 12.49 19.70
CA PHE A 200 14.25 11.64 19.35
C PHE A 200 13.63 10.93 20.56
N ASP A 201 14.45 10.34 21.42
CA ASP A 201 14.00 9.68 22.66
C ASP A 201 13.28 10.65 23.60
N GLN A 202 13.79 11.88 23.71
CA GLN A 202 13.15 12.93 24.51
C GLN A 202 11.82 13.35 23.91
N VAL A 203 11.72 13.57 22.59
CA VAL A 203 10.44 13.91 21.94
C VAL A 203 9.41 12.80 22.17
N LYS A 204 9.79 11.54 21.99
CA LYS A 204 8.91 10.38 22.23
C LYS A 204 8.42 10.32 23.69
N SER A 205 9.33 10.44 24.64
CA SER A 205 9.02 10.41 26.08
C SER A 205 8.15 11.58 26.53
N LEU A 206 8.48 12.80 26.08
CA LEU A 206 7.74 14.02 26.39
C LEU A 206 6.35 14.01 25.75
N THR A 207 6.20 13.49 24.54
CA THR A 207 4.89 13.35 23.87
C THR A 207 3.96 12.43 24.65
N LYS A 208 4.46 11.26 25.11
CA LYS A 208 3.72 10.37 25.99
C LYS A 208 3.30 11.07 27.29
N THR A 209 4.22 11.82 27.88
CA THR A 209 3.98 12.59 29.12
C THR A 209 2.97 13.72 28.90
N LEU A 210 3.02 14.41 27.76
CA LEU A 210 2.09 15.46 27.36
C LEU A 210 0.66 14.92 27.29
N ASN A 211 0.47 13.84 26.53
CA ASN A 211 -0.83 13.20 26.33
C ASN A 211 -1.44 12.73 27.66
N GLN A 212 -0.64 12.15 28.55
CA GLN A 212 -1.08 11.77 29.90
C GLN A 212 -1.53 12.98 30.74
N ASN A 213 -0.75 14.07 30.73
CA ASN A 213 -1.08 15.27 31.49
C ASN A 213 -2.33 15.98 30.94
N GLN A 214 -2.52 16.00 29.62
CA GLN A 214 -3.74 16.50 28.97
C GLN A 214 -4.96 15.69 29.40
N SER A 215 -4.86 14.36 29.41
CA SER A 215 -5.92 13.48 29.90
C SER A 215 -6.27 13.76 31.37
N TRP A 216 -5.27 13.91 32.25
CA TRP A 216 -5.51 14.25 33.65
C TRP A 216 -6.11 15.64 33.86
N GLN A 217 -5.65 16.63 33.09
CA GLN A 217 -6.22 17.97 33.08
C GLN A 217 -7.71 17.92 32.70
N ASN A 218 -8.06 17.19 31.64
CA ASN A 218 -9.44 17.00 31.19
C ASN A 218 -10.33 16.42 32.30
N ASN A 219 -9.83 15.44 33.05
CA ASN A 219 -10.52 14.91 34.22
C ASN A 219 -10.74 15.98 35.29
N GLN A 220 -9.74 16.81 35.59
CA GLN A 220 -9.90 17.91 36.55
C GLN A 220 -10.90 18.98 36.07
N VAL A 221 -10.91 19.30 34.77
CA VAL A 221 -11.90 20.20 34.17
C VAL A 221 -13.32 19.64 34.33
N ASN A 222 -13.51 18.34 34.11
CA ASN A 222 -14.80 17.69 34.28
C ASN A 222 -15.26 17.71 35.75
N TYR A 223 -14.36 17.43 36.70
CA TYR A 223 -14.67 17.54 38.13
C TYR A 223 -14.98 18.98 38.55
N GLN A 224 -14.25 19.96 38.02
CA GLN A 224 -14.53 21.38 38.25
C GLN A 224 -15.92 21.77 37.75
N LYS A 225 -16.28 21.39 36.52
CA LYS A 225 -17.61 21.64 35.93
C LYS A 225 -18.72 21.00 36.76
N ASN A 226 -18.53 19.75 37.19
CA ASN A 226 -19.48 19.04 38.05
C ASN A 226 -19.66 19.72 39.42
N ALA A 227 -18.57 20.14 40.06
CA ALA A 227 -18.64 20.88 41.32
C ALA A 227 -19.38 22.21 41.15
N GLN A 228 -19.14 22.93 40.06
CA GLN A 228 -19.84 24.18 39.73
C GLN A 228 -21.34 23.96 39.51
N LYS A 229 -21.72 22.90 38.77
CA LYS A 229 -23.12 22.50 38.54
C LYS A 229 -23.84 22.24 39.86
N TRP A 230 -23.25 21.44 40.74
CA TRP A 230 -23.84 21.14 42.04
C TRP A 230 -23.91 22.37 42.95
N TYR A 231 -22.88 23.21 42.97
CA TYR A 231 -22.93 24.48 43.69
C TYR A 231 -24.11 25.34 43.25
N LYS A 232 -24.32 25.51 41.93
CA LYS A 232 -25.45 26.28 41.36
C LYS A 232 -26.80 25.68 41.74
N SER A 233 -26.94 24.35 41.69
CA SER A 233 -28.16 23.64 42.09
C SER A 233 -28.51 23.88 43.56
N TRP A 234 -27.54 23.74 44.47
CA TRP A 234 -27.76 24.01 45.90
C TRP A 234 -27.99 25.49 46.20
N LYS A 235 -27.39 26.41 45.44
CA LYS A 235 -27.66 27.86 45.52
C LYS A 235 -29.12 28.17 45.17
N ALA A 236 -29.64 27.61 44.08
CA ALA A 236 -31.04 27.75 43.69
C ALA A 236 -31.98 27.16 44.76
N LYS A 237 -31.65 25.97 45.29
CA LYS A 237 -32.42 25.33 46.37
C LYS A 237 -32.44 26.19 47.63
N LYS A 238 -31.30 26.75 48.04
CA LYS A 238 -31.22 27.68 49.18
C LYS A 238 -32.14 28.88 48.97
N ALA A 239 -32.10 29.51 47.79
CA ALA A 239 -32.94 30.67 47.49
C ALA A 239 -34.44 30.34 47.58
N LYS A 240 -34.87 29.22 46.99
CA LYS A 240 -36.28 28.75 47.06
C LYS A 240 -36.76 28.56 48.50
N TYR A 241 -36.01 27.79 49.30
CA TYR A 241 -36.44 27.45 50.67
C TYR A 241 -36.25 28.61 51.67
N THR A 242 -35.40 29.59 51.36
CA THR A 242 -35.30 30.82 52.15
C THR A 242 -36.57 31.67 52.03
N LYS A 243 -37.20 31.71 50.83
CA LYS A 243 -38.50 32.37 50.64
C LYS A 243 -39.60 31.66 51.43
N ILE A 244 -39.63 30.33 51.39
CA ILE A 244 -40.62 29.51 52.12
C ILE A 244 -40.47 29.68 53.64
N SER A 245 -39.24 29.68 54.16
CA SER A 245 -39.00 29.75 55.61
C SER A 245 -39.40 31.09 56.24
N LYS A 246 -39.46 32.17 55.46
CA LYS A 246 -39.83 33.53 55.89
C LYS A 246 -41.29 33.89 55.61
N SER A 247 -42.03 33.10 54.82
CA SER A 247 -43.40 33.44 54.41
C SER A 247 -44.44 32.95 55.42
N TYR A 248 -45.26 33.86 55.93
CA TYR A 248 -46.37 33.55 56.84
C TYR A 248 -47.51 32.76 56.19
N LYS A 249 -47.51 32.63 54.86
CA LYS A 249 -48.48 31.80 54.10
C LYS A 249 -48.35 30.31 54.41
N TYR A 250 -47.20 29.84 54.91
CA TYR A 250 -46.95 28.43 55.18
C TYR A 250 -47.03 28.10 56.68
N SER A 251 -47.51 26.88 56.99
CA SER A 251 -47.57 26.37 58.36
C SER A 251 -46.19 26.36 59.05
N TYR A 252 -46.20 26.40 60.38
CA TYR A 252 -44.97 26.36 61.19
C TYR A 252 -44.08 25.16 60.84
N ALA A 253 -44.66 23.96 60.75
CA ALA A 253 -43.93 22.74 60.39
C ALA A 253 -43.22 22.86 59.03
N THR A 254 -43.90 23.40 58.02
CA THR A 254 -43.33 23.63 56.68
C THR A 254 -42.19 24.64 56.72
N ARG A 255 -42.34 25.75 57.45
CA ARG A 255 -41.27 26.74 57.64
C ARG A 255 -40.06 26.14 58.34
N ASN A 256 -40.27 25.29 59.35
CA ASN A 256 -39.17 24.68 60.11
C ASN A 256 -38.41 23.65 59.26
N LYS A 257 -39.11 22.85 58.45
CA LYS A 257 -38.48 21.96 57.45
C LYS A 257 -37.68 22.75 56.42
N ALA A 258 -38.22 23.88 55.96
CA ALA A 258 -37.50 24.79 55.05
C ALA A 258 -36.22 25.38 55.67
N LYS A 259 -36.24 25.77 56.96
CA LYS A 259 -35.04 26.21 57.69
C LYS A 259 -33.97 25.10 57.72
N LYS A 260 -34.35 23.85 58.01
CA LYS A 260 -33.44 22.69 57.95
C LYS A 260 -32.83 22.52 56.55
N THR A 261 -33.64 22.63 55.49
CA THR A 261 -33.17 22.57 54.10
C THR A 261 -32.21 23.71 53.75
N VAL A 262 -32.44 24.93 54.24
CA VAL A 262 -31.52 26.07 54.06
C VAL A 262 -30.16 25.83 54.71
N LYS A 263 -30.15 25.26 55.93
CA LYS A 263 -28.90 24.88 56.63
C LYS A 263 -28.14 23.81 55.82
N GLN A 264 -28.83 22.76 55.38
CA GLN A 264 -28.26 21.71 54.53
C GLN A 264 -27.71 22.26 53.22
N ALA A 265 -28.48 23.11 52.53
CA ALA A 265 -28.06 23.71 51.27
C ALA A 265 -26.82 24.59 51.44
N THR A 266 -26.73 25.36 52.53
CA THR A 266 -25.55 26.16 52.85
C THR A 266 -24.30 25.28 53.05
N ALA A 267 -24.41 24.19 53.81
CA ALA A 267 -23.31 23.24 54.00
C ALA A 267 -22.88 22.56 52.67
N LYS A 268 -23.85 22.13 51.85
CA LYS A 268 -23.56 21.53 50.54
C LYS A 268 -22.93 22.53 49.57
N MET A 269 -23.39 23.78 49.55
CA MET A 269 -22.76 24.85 48.76
C MET A 269 -21.29 25.04 49.17
N ALA A 270 -20.98 25.11 50.46
CA ALA A 270 -19.60 25.24 50.93
C ALA A 270 -18.72 24.06 50.48
N LYS A 271 -19.22 22.82 50.59
CA LYS A 271 -18.53 21.61 50.11
C LYS A 271 -18.21 21.70 48.61
N TRP A 272 -19.21 22.02 47.79
CA TRP A 272 -19.04 22.08 46.34
C TRP A 272 -18.18 23.27 45.89
N MET A 273 -18.23 24.39 46.60
CA MET A 273 -17.33 25.53 46.34
C MET A 273 -15.88 25.17 46.65
N LYS A 274 -15.61 24.46 47.76
CA LYS A 274 -14.28 23.96 48.09
C LYS A 274 -13.76 22.98 47.03
N SER A 275 -14.61 22.05 46.57
CA SER A 275 -14.26 21.12 45.48
C SER A 275 -13.98 21.87 44.17
N TYR A 276 -14.81 22.85 43.81
CA TYR A 276 -14.58 23.69 42.62
C TYR A 276 -13.23 24.41 42.67
N GLN A 277 -12.90 25.06 43.79
CA GLN A 277 -11.62 25.78 43.93
C GLN A 277 -10.42 24.82 43.90
N MET A 278 -10.55 23.65 44.52
CA MET A 278 -9.52 22.61 44.48
C MET A 278 -9.24 22.14 43.04
N HIS A 279 -10.28 21.78 42.28
CA HIS A 279 -10.10 21.32 40.91
C HIS A 279 -9.63 22.46 39.99
N LYS A 280 -10.12 23.69 40.18
CA LYS A 280 -9.62 24.88 39.48
C LYS A 280 -8.11 25.06 39.68
N ALA A 281 -7.62 24.93 40.91
CA ALA A 281 -6.19 25.02 41.20
C ALA A 281 -5.40 23.87 40.57
N LYS A 282 -5.94 22.65 40.54
CA LYS A 282 -5.30 21.51 39.85
C LYS A 282 -5.24 21.72 38.33
N VAL A 283 -6.29 22.23 37.71
CA VAL A 283 -6.29 22.58 36.28
C VAL A 283 -5.18 23.60 36.00
N ALA A 284 -5.07 24.67 36.78
CA ALA A 284 -4.00 25.66 36.61
C ALA A 284 -2.59 25.02 36.70
N LYS A 285 -2.38 24.09 37.65
CA LYS A 285 -1.11 23.33 37.75
C LYS A 285 -0.83 22.48 36.51
N TYR A 286 -1.84 21.79 35.97
CA TYR A 286 -1.67 21.02 34.75
C TYR A 286 -1.40 21.91 33.54
N ASN A 287 -2.01 23.09 33.44
CA ASN A 287 -1.69 24.06 32.38
C ASN A 287 -0.20 24.40 32.40
N THR A 288 0.36 24.74 33.57
CA THR A 288 1.80 25.05 33.70
C THR A 288 2.68 23.86 33.32
N LYS A 289 2.32 22.64 33.74
CA LYS A 289 3.06 21.42 33.37
C LYS A 289 3.04 21.16 31.87
N ILE A 290 1.86 21.24 31.25
CA ILE A 290 1.65 21.04 29.82
C ILE A 290 2.48 22.07 29.03
N SER A 291 2.43 23.35 29.41
CA SER A 291 3.25 24.39 28.76
C SER A 291 4.75 24.13 28.91
N GLY A 292 5.21 23.66 30.09
CA GLY A 292 6.61 23.28 30.29
C GLY A 292 7.04 22.14 29.37
N ILE A 293 6.24 21.07 29.30
CA ILE A 293 6.49 19.93 28.40
C ILE A 293 6.49 20.37 26.94
N GLN A 294 5.54 21.22 26.54
CA GLN A 294 5.47 21.74 25.18
C GLN A 294 6.72 22.55 24.80
N ASN A 295 7.22 23.37 25.72
CA ASN A 295 8.46 24.13 25.47
C ASN A 295 9.67 23.19 25.31
N GLN A 296 9.77 22.15 26.12
CA GLN A 296 10.83 21.14 25.98
C GLN A 296 10.72 20.38 24.66
N LEU A 297 9.51 19.99 24.25
CA LEU A 297 9.25 19.38 22.95
C LEU A 297 9.72 20.29 21.82
N ASN A 298 9.36 21.58 21.86
CA ASN A 298 9.77 22.53 20.84
C ASN A 298 11.31 22.66 20.79
N THR A 299 12.01 22.64 21.92
CA THR A 299 13.48 22.69 21.94
C THR A 299 14.11 21.49 21.22
N TYR A 300 13.69 20.27 21.55
CA TYR A 300 14.23 19.07 20.90
C TYR A 300 13.82 18.98 19.43
N GLN A 301 12.60 19.41 19.11
CA GLN A 301 12.14 19.49 17.72
C GLN A 301 12.99 20.46 16.91
N SER A 302 13.32 21.65 17.43
CA SER A 302 14.20 22.60 16.73
C SER A 302 15.62 22.06 16.53
N GLN A 303 16.14 21.20 17.41
CA GLN A 303 17.44 20.54 17.20
C GLN A 303 17.38 19.57 16.02
N ILE A 304 16.31 18.76 15.95
CA ILE A 304 16.05 17.85 14.83
C ILE A 304 15.88 18.64 13.53
N ASP A 305 15.03 19.68 13.55
CA ASP A 305 14.75 20.51 12.37
C ASP A 305 16.02 21.21 11.86
N ALA A 306 16.89 21.68 12.76
CA ALA A 306 18.16 22.30 12.39
C ALA A 306 19.12 21.31 11.71
N ALA A 307 19.19 20.06 12.19
CA ALA A 307 19.99 19.02 11.55
C ALA A 307 19.41 18.63 10.18
N LYS A 308 18.07 18.52 10.07
CA LYS A 308 17.40 18.30 8.79
C LYS A 308 17.67 19.41 7.78
N ALA A 309 17.65 20.66 8.23
CA ALA A 309 17.90 21.83 7.39
C ALA A 309 19.34 21.91 6.87
N GLN A 310 20.31 21.28 7.54
CA GLN A 310 21.70 21.21 7.06
C GLN A 310 21.87 20.19 5.92
N ASN A 311 21.02 19.14 5.88
CA ASN A 311 21.08 18.07 4.88
C ASN A 311 19.68 17.78 4.30
N PRO A 312 19.03 18.77 3.66
CA PRO A 312 17.61 18.68 3.29
C PRO A 312 17.32 17.57 2.28
N GLU A 313 18.22 17.33 1.32
CA GLU A 313 18.06 16.27 0.32
C GLU A 313 18.21 14.89 0.95
N MET A 314 19.26 14.67 1.76
CA MET A 314 19.48 13.42 2.50
C MET A 314 18.23 13.03 3.29
N PHE A 315 17.70 13.93 4.11
CA PHE A 315 16.51 13.62 4.92
C PHE A 315 15.24 13.44 4.08
N LYS A 316 15.10 14.16 2.97
CA LYS A 316 13.98 13.94 2.02
C LYS A 316 14.06 12.54 1.42
N TYR A 317 15.25 12.12 0.98
CA TYR A 317 15.48 10.81 0.38
C TYR A 317 15.33 9.68 1.40
N VAL A 318 15.79 9.85 2.64
CA VAL A 318 15.52 8.88 3.72
C VAL A 318 14.02 8.72 3.95
N GLU A 319 13.27 9.82 4.01
CA GLU A 319 11.82 9.77 4.25
C GLU A 319 11.08 9.02 3.14
N ILE A 320 11.60 9.03 1.90
CA ILE A 320 11.05 8.27 0.76
C ILE A 320 11.51 6.81 0.82
N ALA A 321 12.80 6.55 0.97
CA ALA A 321 13.37 5.20 1.01
C ALA A 321 12.74 4.36 2.13
N GLN A 322 12.54 4.95 3.32
CA GLN A 322 11.89 4.31 4.46
C GLN A 322 10.39 4.05 4.30
N THR A 323 9.76 4.49 3.20
CA THR A 323 8.39 4.08 2.89
C THR A 323 8.32 2.69 2.26
N ALA A 324 9.44 2.18 1.73
CA ALA A 324 9.49 0.81 1.23
C ALA A 324 9.33 -0.18 2.36
N GLN A 325 8.50 -1.18 2.12
CA GLN A 325 8.46 -2.39 2.92
C GLN A 325 8.89 -3.55 2.03
N LEU A 326 9.85 -4.34 2.51
CA LEU A 326 10.39 -5.47 1.76
C LEU A 326 9.82 -6.77 2.31
N SER A 327 9.43 -7.67 1.43
CA SER A 327 9.23 -9.06 1.81
C SER A 327 10.56 -9.72 2.19
N PRO A 328 10.55 -10.86 2.88
CA PRO A 328 11.67 -11.79 2.83
C PRO A 328 12.06 -12.13 1.40
N GLU A 329 13.30 -12.55 1.18
CA GLU A 329 13.67 -13.16 -0.10
C GLU A 329 12.87 -14.46 -0.29
N VAL A 330 12.23 -14.59 -1.45
CA VAL A 330 11.43 -15.75 -1.84
C VAL A 330 11.85 -16.23 -3.22
N ASP A 331 11.38 -17.42 -3.59
CA ASP A 331 11.38 -17.79 -5.00
C ASP A 331 10.35 -16.93 -5.73
N ILE A 332 10.78 -16.17 -6.73
CA ILE A 332 9.92 -15.34 -7.56
C ILE A 332 9.72 -15.94 -8.95
N GLY A 333 10.37 -17.08 -9.25
CA GLY A 333 10.48 -17.58 -10.61
C GLY A 333 11.08 -16.53 -11.56
N HIS A 334 10.53 -16.46 -12.77
CA HIS A 334 10.85 -15.40 -13.72
C HIS A 334 10.26 -14.03 -13.32
N GLY A 335 9.35 -13.99 -12.33
CA GLY A 335 8.79 -12.76 -11.79
C GLY A 335 7.63 -12.17 -12.58
N GLN A 336 7.09 -12.85 -13.61
CA GLN A 336 5.99 -12.33 -14.44
C GLN A 336 4.65 -12.19 -13.69
N THR A 337 4.47 -12.96 -12.62
CA THR A 337 3.20 -13.02 -11.89
C THR A 337 3.30 -12.36 -10.53
N LEU A 338 2.59 -11.24 -10.34
CA LEU A 338 2.25 -10.68 -9.04
C LEU A 338 0.79 -10.23 -9.08
N SER A 339 -0.05 -10.74 -8.20
CA SER A 339 -1.47 -10.44 -8.25
C SER A 339 -2.09 -10.30 -6.88
N PHE A 340 -2.90 -9.28 -6.69
CA PHE A 340 -3.78 -9.16 -5.54
C PHE A 340 -5.10 -9.91 -5.81
N ASN A 341 -5.59 -10.65 -4.81
CA ASN A 341 -6.93 -11.25 -4.83
C ASN A 341 -7.87 -10.43 -3.94
N PRO A 342 -8.81 -9.66 -4.51
CA PRO A 342 -9.71 -8.81 -3.72
C PRO A 342 -10.70 -9.56 -2.82
N ASP A 343 -10.98 -10.84 -3.09
CA ASP A 343 -11.94 -11.63 -2.31
C ASP A 343 -11.40 -12.00 -0.92
N ASN A 344 -10.09 -12.23 -0.81
CA ASN A 344 -9.44 -12.58 0.46
C ASN A 344 -8.39 -11.57 0.93
N GLY A 345 -8.05 -10.57 0.12
CA GLY A 345 -7.09 -9.53 0.46
C GLY A 345 -5.64 -10.03 0.50
N HIS A 346 -5.28 -11.07 -0.25
CA HIS A 346 -3.92 -11.62 -0.26
C HIS A 346 -3.20 -11.42 -1.60
N ILE A 347 -1.88 -11.50 -1.58
CA ILE A 347 -1.03 -11.42 -2.78
C ILE A 347 -0.61 -12.83 -3.20
N TYR A 348 -0.56 -13.05 -4.51
CA TYR A 348 -0.19 -14.30 -5.13
C TYR A 348 0.95 -14.10 -6.13
N LEU A 349 1.88 -15.04 -6.12
CA LEU A 349 3.08 -15.05 -6.96
C LEU A 349 3.25 -16.47 -7.52
N ALA A 350 3.28 -16.62 -8.84
CA ALA A 350 3.62 -17.89 -9.46
C ALA A 350 5.15 -18.03 -9.51
N GLU A 351 5.68 -19.11 -8.93
CA GLU A 351 7.11 -19.41 -8.90
C GLU A 351 7.53 -20.06 -10.22
N ASP A 352 7.35 -19.31 -11.30
CA ASP A 352 7.59 -19.78 -12.65
C ASP A 352 9.08 -19.86 -12.99
N ASN A 353 9.68 -20.99 -12.64
CA ASN A 353 11.10 -21.25 -12.87
C ASN A 353 11.44 -21.63 -14.32
N THR A 354 10.46 -21.63 -15.22
CA THR A 354 10.60 -22.12 -16.60
C THR A 354 9.92 -21.18 -17.59
N LEU A 355 10.55 -20.85 -18.72
CA LEU A 355 9.90 -20.03 -19.77
C LEU A 355 9.01 -20.85 -20.72
N THR A 356 8.72 -22.09 -20.37
CA THR A 356 8.01 -23.08 -21.18
C THR A 356 7.11 -23.94 -20.30
N ASP A 357 6.24 -24.74 -20.93
CA ASP A 357 5.51 -25.79 -20.23
C ASP A 357 6.46 -26.77 -19.52
N LEU A 358 5.98 -27.38 -18.45
CA LEU A 358 6.73 -28.33 -17.63
C LEU A 358 6.94 -29.65 -18.37
N ALA A 359 8.17 -30.16 -18.31
CA ALA A 359 8.59 -31.31 -19.09
C ALA A 359 7.97 -32.63 -18.62
N SER A 360 7.55 -32.72 -17.35
CA SER A 360 6.98 -33.93 -16.76
C SER A 360 5.61 -33.67 -16.11
N ARG A 361 4.76 -34.71 -16.10
CA ARG A 361 3.50 -34.74 -15.32
C ARG A 361 3.71 -34.80 -13.81
N ASP A 362 4.94 -35.01 -13.37
CA ASP A 362 5.30 -35.01 -11.95
C ASP A 362 5.78 -33.66 -11.44
N ASP A 363 6.11 -32.74 -12.34
CA ASP A 363 6.48 -31.37 -11.99
C ASP A 363 5.23 -30.60 -11.55
N ASN A 364 5.37 -29.75 -10.54
CA ASN A 364 4.28 -28.92 -10.04
C ASN A 364 4.38 -27.51 -10.60
N ASN A 365 3.21 -26.91 -10.81
CA ASN A 365 3.08 -25.47 -10.71
C ASN A 365 3.10 -25.10 -9.24
N THR A 366 3.83 -24.05 -8.92
CA THR A 366 3.98 -23.54 -7.56
C THR A 366 3.51 -22.10 -7.49
N VAL A 367 2.59 -21.80 -6.57
CA VAL A 367 2.06 -20.45 -6.36
C VAL A 367 2.15 -20.10 -4.87
N LEU A 368 2.88 -19.05 -4.56
CA LEU A 368 3.04 -18.50 -3.22
C LEU A 368 1.89 -17.53 -2.91
N GLU A 369 1.28 -17.65 -1.73
CA GLU A 369 0.30 -16.72 -1.17
C GLU A 369 0.93 -15.96 0.00
N MET A 370 0.73 -14.66 0.05
CA MET A 370 1.37 -13.74 1.00
C MET A 370 0.37 -12.78 1.63
N ASP A 371 0.63 -12.45 2.88
CA ASP A 371 -0.08 -11.43 3.63
C ASP A 371 0.43 -10.04 3.21
N PRO A 372 -0.42 -9.13 2.71
CA PRO A 372 0.04 -7.83 2.19
C PRO A 372 0.50 -6.86 3.28
N ASP A 373 0.10 -7.03 4.53
CA ASP A 373 0.45 -6.15 5.65
C ASP A 373 1.82 -6.48 6.22
N THR A 374 2.12 -7.77 6.29
CA THR A 374 3.39 -8.27 6.84
C THR A 374 4.40 -8.65 5.77
N LEU A 375 3.96 -8.78 4.51
CA LEU A 375 4.71 -9.30 3.37
C LEU A 375 5.29 -10.71 3.61
N LYS A 376 4.69 -11.47 4.53
CA LYS A 376 5.15 -12.82 4.86
C LYS A 376 4.40 -13.87 4.06
N PRO A 377 5.09 -14.93 3.59
CA PRO A 377 4.45 -16.14 3.12
C PRO A 377 3.41 -16.68 4.09
N ILE A 378 2.23 -16.98 3.57
CA ILE A 378 1.16 -17.69 4.28
C ILE A 378 1.27 -19.18 3.95
N ARG A 379 1.25 -19.51 2.66
CA ARG A 379 1.31 -20.88 2.14
C ARG A 379 1.70 -20.91 0.67
N GLU A 380 2.03 -22.09 0.20
CA GLU A 380 2.42 -22.37 -1.17
C GLU A 380 1.54 -23.49 -1.74
N TYR A 381 0.95 -23.23 -2.90
CA TYR A 381 0.10 -24.17 -3.62
C TYR A 381 0.93 -24.92 -4.65
N ASN A 382 0.91 -26.24 -4.56
CA ASN A 382 1.62 -27.15 -5.46
C ASN A 382 0.59 -28.00 -6.20
N PHE A 383 0.48 -27.84 -7.52
CA PHE A 383 -0.55 -28.52 -8.31
C PHE A 383 -0.13 -28.84 -9.74
N LYS A 384 -0.87 -29.74 -10.39
CA LYS A 384 -0.62 -30.20 -11.76
C LYS A 384 -1.69 -29.69 -12.71
N MET A 385 -1.34 -29.41 -13.95
CA MET A 385 -2.28 -29.01 -15.01
C MET A 385 -1.99 -29.82 -16.26
N TYR A 386 -2.52 -31.04 -16.35
CA TYR A 386 -2.12 -31.98 -17.39
C TYR A 386 -2.39 -31.47 -18.81
N HIS A 387 -1.39 -31.60 -19.67
CA HIS A 387 -1.47 -31.38 -21.11
C HIS A 387 -1.01 -32.64 -21.84
N GLY A 388 -1.94 -33.28 -22.56
CA GLY A 388 -1.68 -34.56 -23.22
C GLY A 388 -1.20 -35.63 -22.23
N ASP A 389 -0.39 -36.57 -22.73
CA ASP A 389 0.00 -37.75 -21.95
C ASP A 389 1.28 -37.57 -21.13
N SER A 390 2.12 -36.57 -21.42
CA SER A 390 3.48 -36.48 -20.88
C SER A 390 3.87 -35.15 -20.22
N ALA A 391 3.08 -34.07 -20.33
CA ALA A 391 3.47 -32.75 -19.86
C ALA A 391 2.44 -32.10 -18.92
N ASN A 392 2.88 -31.06 -18.20
CA ASN A 392 2.03 -30.15 -17.45
C ASN A 392 2.09 -28.76 -18.08
N LEU A 393 0.94 -28.09 -18.18
CA LEU A 393 0.89 -26.66 -18.45
C LEU A 393 1.59 -25.91 -17.33
N GLN A 394 2.38 -24.90 -17.71
CA GLN A 394 2.99 -23.98 -16.76
C GLN A 394 2.18 -22.69 -16.65
N LEU A 395 1.93 -22.25 -15.43
CA LEU A 395 1.23 -21.02 -15.09
C LEU A 395 2.22 -19.86 -15.15
N HIS A 396 2.24 -19.18 -16.30
CA HIS A 396 3.12 -18.03 -16.54
C HIS A 396 2.47 -16.68 -16.14
N THR A 397 1.15 -16.67 -15.93
CA THR A 397 0.38 -15.46 -15.63
C THR A 397 -0.68 -15.78 -14.59
N LEU A 398 -1.16 -14.78 -13.85
CA LEU A 398 -2.29 -14.89 -12.93
C LEU A 398 -2.94 -13.53 -12.76
N ALA A 399 -4.25 -13.52 -12.53
CA ALA A 399 -4.99 -12.38 -12.03
C ALA A 399 -6.26 -12.87 -11.32
N PHE A 400 -6.86 -12.02 -10.50
CA PHE A 400 -8.11 -12.30 -9.81
C PHE A 400 -9.14 -11.22 -10.11
N ASP A 401 -10.41 -11.61 -10.24
CA ASP A 401 -11.50 -10.64 -10.20
C ASP A 401 -11.99 -10.41 -8.75
N LYS A 402 -12.88 -9.43 -8.60
CA LYS A 402 -13.47 -9.04 -7.32
C LYS A 402 -14.23 -10.16 -6.60
N ASP A 403 -14.61 -11.22 -7.30
CA ASP A 403 -15.35 -12.36 -6.75
C ASP A 403 -14.39 -13.52 -6.41
N GLY A 404 -13.08 -13.31 -6.54
CA GLY A 404 -12.03 -14.29 -6.23
C GLY A 404 -11.86 -15.35 -7.31
N ASN A 405 -12.41 -15.14 -8.52
CA ASN A 405 -12.13 -16.04 -9.63
C ASN A 405 -10.72 -15.77 -10.13
N ALA A 406 -9.93 -16.83 -10.25
CA ALA A 406 -8.59 -16.80 -10.79
C ALA A 406 -8.63 -16.91 -12.31
N TYR A 407 -7.79 -16.13 -13.00
CA TYR A 407 -7.62 -16.14 -14.45
C TYR A 407 -6.15 -16.22 -14.80
N TRP A 408 -5.86 -16.96 -15.87
CA TRP A 408 -4.55 -16.95 -16.49
C TRP A 408 -4.68 -17.22 -17.98
N GLY A 409 -3.60 -17.01 -18.72
CA GLY A 409 -3.61 -17.27 -20.15
C GLY A 409 -2.24 -17.50 -20.74
N ARG A 410 -2.26 -17.90 -22.00
CA ARG A 410 -1.06 -18.21 -22.76
C ARG A 410 -1.24 -17.98 -24.25
N LYS A 411 -0.10 -17.86 -24.92
CA LYS A 411 0.02 -17.86 -26.38
C LYS A 411 -0.41 -19.20 -26.93
N TYR A 412 -1.18 -19.17 -28.03
CA TYR A 412 -1.56 -20.35 -28.80
C TYR A 412 -1.64 -20.00 -30.28
N ASN A 413 -0.71 -20.52 -31.08
CA ASN A 413 -0.51 -20.10 -32.47
C ASN A 413 -0.35 -18.56 -32.54
N GLY A 414 -1.12 -17.89 -33.43
CA GLY A 414 -1.20 -16.42 -33.49
C GLY A 414 -2.15 -15.79 -32.47
N GLY A 415 -2.79 -16.59 -31.62
CA GLY A 415 -3.86 -16.20 -30.71
C GLY A 415 -3.54 -16.36 -29.23
N TYR A 416 -4.56 -16.26 -28.38
CA TYR A 416 -4.43 -16.29 -26.93
C TYR A 416 -5.57 -17.09 -26.27
N ILE A 417 -5.22 -18.14 -25.51
CA ILE A 417 -6.17 -18.98 -24.76
C ILE A 417 -6.27 -18.47 -23.33
N PHE A 418 -7.49 -18.51 -22.79
CA PHE A 418 -7.80 -18.18 -21.42
C PHE A 418 -8.15 -19.40 -20.60
N PHE A 419 -7.76 -19.37 -19.33
CA PHE A 419 -8.17 -20.31 -18.30
C PHE A 419 -8.77 -19.53 -17.14
N TYR A 420 -9.70 -20.15 -16.45
CA TYR A 420 -10.37 -19.56 -15.30
C TYR A 420 -10.73 -20.62 -14.25
N GLY A 421 -10.90 -20.17 -13.01
CA GLY A 421 -11.30 -21.06 -11.91
C GLY A 421 -11.12 -20.44 -10.54
N ARG A 422 -10.62 -21.22 -9.58
CA ARG A 422 -10.38 -20.80 -8.19
C ARG A 422 -8.96 -21.20 -7.75
N LEU A 423 -8.33 -20.31 -7.01
CA LEU A 423 -7.07 -20.57 -6.30
C LEU A 423 -7.15 -19.82 -4.97
N ASP A 424 -7.52 -20.56 -3.92
CA ASP A 424 -7.61 -20.03 -2.57
C ASP A 424 -7.49 -21.18 -1.54
N GLN A 425 -7.63 -20.84 -0.26
CA GLN A 425 -7.54 -21.77 0.86
C GLN A 425 -8.52 -22.98 0.80
N ASN A 426 -9.58 -22.90 -0.01
CA ASN A 426 -10.54 -23.98 -0.21
C ASN A 426 -10.12 -24.96 -1.31
N GLY A 427 -9.11 -24.62 -2.12
CA GLY A 427 -8.54 -25.49 -3.14
C GLY A 427 -8.18 -24.77 -4.43
N VAL A 428 -7.59 -25.52 -5.35
CA VAL A 428 -7.20 -25.05 -6.69
C VAL A 428 -8.00 -25.82 -7.74
N SER A 429 -8.58 -25.11 -8.69
CA SER A 429 -9.29 -25.69 -9.84
C SER A 429 -9.27 -24.74 -11.02
N PHE A 430 -9.07 -25.26 -12.23
CA PHE A 430 -9.05 -24.49 -13.46
C PHE A 430 -9.77 -25.24 -14.59
N GLN A 431 -10.27 -24.48 -15.55
CA GLN A 431 -10.76 -24.97 -16.83
C GLN A 431 -10.44 -23.95 -17.93
N ALA A 432 -10.29 -24.42 -19.16
CA ALA A 432 -10.11 -23.54 -20.30
C ALA A 432 -11.44 -22.87 -20.70
N SER A 433 -11.37 -21.63 -21.19
CA SER A 433 -12.48 -21.02 -21.91
C SER A 433 -12.71 -21.77 -23.22
N SER A 434 -13.97 -22.04 -23.56
CA SER A 434 -14.32 -22.72 -24.82
C SER A 434 -14.05 -21.89 -26.08
N SER A 435 -13.64 -20.63 -25.93
CA SER A 435 -13.24 -19.74 -27.03
C SER A 435 -11.92 -19.05 -26.72
N TYR A 436 -11.16 -18.71 -27.76
CA TYR A 436 -9.87 -18.02 -27.65
C TYR A 436 -9.74 -16.89 -28.67
N VAL A 437 -8.93 -15.87 -28.37
CA VAL A 437 -8.66 -14.77 -29.31
C VAL A 437 -7.82 -15.30 -30.46
N GLY A 438 -8.29 -15.16 -31.70
CA GLY A 438 -7.61 -15.72 -32.86
C GLY A 438 -6.37 -14.95 -33.32
N ASN A 439 -6.31 -13.65 -33.07
CA ASN A 439 -5.15 -12.80 -33.34
C ASN A 439 -4.88 -11.84 -32.17
N ARG A 440 -3.73 -12.00 -31.50
CA ARG A 440 -3.40 -11.24 -30.28
C ARG A 440 -2.63 -9.94 -30.52
N GLY A 441 -2.17 -9.69 -31.74
CA GLY A 441 -1.51 -8.42 -32.14
C GLY A 441 -0.09 -8.17 -31.61
N GLY A 442 0.35 -8.89 -30.56
CA GLY A 442 1.71 -8.77 -29.98
C GLY A 442 2.44 -10.09 -29.85
N SER A 443 3.76 -10.05 -29.62
CA SER A 443 4.61 -11.26 -29.64
C SER A 443 4.87 -11.87 -28.25
N THR A 444 5.02 -11.06 -27.22
CA THR A 444 5.33 -11.47 -25.84
C THR A 444 4.07 -11.82 -25.05
N ASN A 445 4.22 -12.55 -23.94
CA ASN A 445 3.14 -12.82 -22.98
C ASN A 445 3.71 -12.39 -21.64
N GLN A 446 3.40 -11.16 -21.25
CA GLN A 446 4.10 -10.47 -20.17
C GLN A 446 3.32 -10.60 -18.86
N GLY A 447 1.99 -10.50 -18.94
CA GLY A 447 1.13 -10.66 -17.78
C GLY A 447 -0.34 -10.63 -18.14
N VAL A 448 -1.17 -10.82 -17.13
CA VAL A 448 -2.63 -10.60 -17.19
C VAL A 448 -3.08 -9.79 -15.99
N ALA A 449 -4.14 -9.03 -16.14
CA ALA A 449 -4.70 -8.18 -15.10
C ALA A 449 -6.20 -8.03 -15.26
N VAL A 450 -6.96 -8.06 -14.17
CA VAL A 450 -8.39 -7.75 -14.21
C VAL A 450 -8.59 -6.30 -13.84
N ASN A 451 -9.31 -5.54 -14.67
CA ASN A 451 -9.71 -4.19 -14.31
C ASN A 451 -10.98 -4.24 -13.42
N PRO A 452 -10.92 -3.80 -12.16
CA PRO A 452 -12.03 -3.89 -11.22
C PRO A 452 -13.21 -2.98 -11.62
N ALA A 453 -12.98 -1.90 -12.37
CA ALA A 453 -14.01 -0.96 -12.76
C ALA A 453 -14.95 -1.49 -13.85
N ASN A 454 -14.48 -2.43 -14.69
CA ASN A 454 -15.23 -2.92 -15.85
C ASN A 454 -15.30 -4.46 -15.98
N ASN A 455 -14.62 -5.20 -15.10
CA ASN A 455 -14.55 -6.68 -15.10
C ASN A 455 -14.05 -7.26 -16.43
N ARG A 456 -13.03 -6.64 -17.02
CA ARG A 456 -12.33 -7.18 -18.20
C ARG A 456 -10.98 -7.71 -17.79
N LEU A 457 -10.63 -8.89 -18.32
CA LEU A 457 -9.28 -9.44 -18.22
C LEU A 457 -8.46 -8.85 -19.37
N TYR A 458 -7.37 -8.18 -19.04
CA TYR A 458 -6.36 -7.69 -19.96
C TYR A 458 -5.21 -8.69 -20.00
N PHE A 459 -4.66 -8.94 -21.18
CA PHE A 459 -3.35 -9.56 -21.33
C PHE A 459 -2.39 -8.60 -22.00
N VAL A 460 -1.13 -8.66 -21.56
CA VAL A 460 -0.09 -7.69 -21.91
C VAL A 460 0.87 -8.30 -22.91
N SER A 461 1.06 -7.60 -24.02
CA SER A 461 2.15 -7.80 -24.97
C SER A 461 2.83 -6.46 -25.24
N ASP A 462 4.04 -6.49 -25.77
CA ASP A 462 4.77 -5.26 -26.09
C ASP A 462 3.97 -4.38 -27.06
N ASP A 463 3.77 -3.12 -26.67
CA ASP A 463 2.99 -2.12 -27.40
C ASP A 463 1.51 -2.45 -27.63
N ILE A 464 0.94 -3.49 -27.00
CA ILE A 464 -0.50 -3.76 -27.11
C ILE A 464 -1.09 -4.42 -25.87
N LEU A 465 -2.15 -3.81 -25.35
CA LEU A 465 -3.02 -4.38 -24.34
C LEU A 465 -4.27 -4.90 -25.04
N THR A 466 -4.66 -6.14 -24.76
CA THR A 466 -5.89 -6.73 -25.30
C THR A 466 -6.76 -7.20 -24.16
N SER A 467 -8.08 -6.98 -24.24
CA SER A 467 -8.99 -7.40 -23.17
C SER A 467 -10.27 -8.05 -23.65
N VAL A 468 -10.84 -8.90 -22.79
CA VAL A 468 -12.14 -9.58 -22.98
C VAL A 468 -12.90 -9.56 -21.64
N PRO A 469 -14.23 -9.36 -21.60
CA PRO A 469 -14.99 -9.43 -20.36
C PRO A 469 -14.84 -10.79 -19.67
N THR A 470 -14.60 -10.79 -18.35
CA THR A 470 -14.36 -12.02 -17.59
C THR A 470 -15.55 -12.98 -17.64
N SER A 471 -16.78 -12.45 -17.53
CA SER A 471 -18.01 -13.25 -17.66
C SER A 471 -18.13 -13.96 -19.01
N LYS A 472 -17.57 -13.34 -20.07
CA LYS A 472 -17.59 -13.90 -21.42
C LYS A 472 -16.53 -14.97 -21.60
N ILE A 473 -15.34 -14.78 -21.01
CA ILE A 473 -14.31 -15.81 -20.89
C ILE A 473 -14.88 -17.04 -20.18
N GLN A 474 -15.53 -16.85 -19.03
CA GLN A 474 -16.13 -17.96 -18.26
C GLN A 474 -17.20 -18.70 -19.08
N SER A 475 -18.10 -17.96 -19.73
CA SER A 475 -19.16 -18.59 -20.56
C SER A 475 -18.65 -19.23 -21.86
N GLY A 476 -17.42 -18.90 -22.30
CA GLY A 476 -16.89 -19.27 -23.60
C GLY A 476 -17.55 -18.55 -24.79
N ASN A 477 -18.48 -17.62 -24.55
CA ASN A 477 -19.30 -16.99 -25.59
C ASN A 477 -18.91 -15.53 -25.82
N PHE A 478 -17.73 -15.30 -26.39
CA PHE A 478 -17.31 -13.98 -26.89
C PHE A 478 -17.10 -13.98 -28.40
N SER A 479 -17.21 -12.80 -28.98
CA SER A 479 -17.05 -12.52 -30.41
C SER A 479 -15.98 -11.45 -30.63
N ALA A 480 -15.65 -11.15 -31.89
CA ALA A 480 -14.66 -10.13 -32.22
C ALA A 480 -14.96 -8.76 -31.60
N SER A 481 -16.24 -8.37 -31.49
CA SER A 481 -16.63 -7.09 -30.89
C SER A 481 -16.44 -7.02 -29.38
N ASP A 482 -16.30 -8.17 -28.71
CA ASP A 482 -16.02 -8.23 -27.28
C ASP A 482 -14.52 -8.08 -26.99
N VAL A 483 -13.65 -8.22 -28.00
CA VAL A 483 -12.20 -8.08 -27.86
C VAL A 483 -11.81 -6.62 -28.07
N HIS A 484 -11.21 -6.00 -27.05
CA HIS A 484 -10.76 -4.62 -27.11
C HIS A 484 -9.24 -4.54 -27.18
N TYR A 485 -8.72 -3.51 -27.87
CA TYR A 485 -7.30 -3.28 -28.05
C TYR A 485 -6.93 -1.86 -27.62
N GLN A 486 -5.82 -1.73 -26.92
CA GLN A 486 -5.08 -0.47 -26.78
C GLN A 486 -3.68 -0.71 -27.29
N ALA A 487 -3.41 -0.24 -28.51
CA ALA A 487 -2.12 -0.40 -29.17
C ALA A 487 -1.35 0.92 -29.15
N PHE A 488 -0.03 0.82 -29.06
CA PHE A 488 0.89 1.94 -28.93
C PHE A 488 2.03 1.81 -29.95
N ASN A 489 2.81 2.87 -30.08
CA ASN A 489 4.09 2.84 -30.81
C ASN A 489 5.18 3.40 -29.88
N SER A 490 5.26 2.84 -28.68
CA SER A 490 6.20 3.29 -27.65
C SER A 490 7.61 2.75 -27.91
N GLY A 491 7.71 1.58 -28.55
CA GLY A 491 8.98 0.87 -28.71
C GLY A 491 9.56 0.40 -27.36
N ARG A 492 8.76 0.37 -26.30
CA ARG A 492 9.17 -0.09 -24.96
C ARG A 492 8.88 -1.58 -24.80
N GLU A 493 9.56 -2.20 -23.85
CA GLU A 493 9.19 -3.54 -23.37
C GLU A 493 8.17 -3.35 -22.25
N PHE A 494 6.98 -3.92 -22.40
CA PHE A 494 5.96 -3.89 -21.35
C PHE A 494 6.12 -5.14 -20.49
N GLU A 495 6.09 -5.01 -19.17
CA GLU A 495 6.28 -6.16 -18.27
C GLU A 495 4.99 -6.55 -17.57
N SER A 496 4.22 -5.57 -17.11
CA SER A 496 3.02 -5.86 -16.33
C SER A 496 2.04 -4.69 -16.32
N LEU A 497 0.78 -5.01 -16.03
CA LEU A 497 -0.31 -4.05 -15.91
C LEU A 497 -1.02 -4.30 -14.60
N ALA A 498 -1.34 -3.25 -13.88
CA ALA A 498 -2.22 -3.28 -12.72
C ALA A 498 -3.27 -2.18 -12.83
N PHE A 499 -4.28 -2.22 -11.96
CA PHE A 499 -5.37 -1.26 -11.97
C PHE A 499 -5.63 -0.74 -10.55
N ASP A 500 -5.93 0.55 -10.44
CA ASP A 500 -6.63 1.05 -9.27
C ASP A 500 -8.14 0.77 -9.36
N GLN A 501 -8.86 1.06 -8.28
CA GLN A 501 -10.29 0.82 -8.17
C GLN A 501 -11.13 1.63 -9.16
N ASP A 502 -10.60 2.76 -9.64
CA ASP A 502 -11.26 3.63 -10.63
C ASP A 502 -10.99 3.16 -12.07
N GLY A 503 -10.14 2.16 -12.26
CA GLY A 503 -9.83 1.54 -13.54
C GLY A 503 -8.70 2.22 -14.32
N TYR A 504 -7.92 3.10 -13.67
CA TYR A 504 -6.69 3.61 -14.27
C TYR A 504 -5.63 2.51 -14.32
N GLY A 505 -5.04 2.32 -15.49
CA GLY A 505 -3.98 1.34 -15.70
C GLY A 505 -2.64 1.87 -15.18
N TYR A 506 -1.88 1.00 -14.53
CA TYR A 506 -0.50 1.19 -14.11
C TYR A 506 0.37 0.20 -14.89
N LEU A 507 1.07 0.70 -15.91
CA LEU A 507 1.84 -0.10 -16.86
C LEU A 507 3.32 0.01 -16.53
N LEU A 508 3.93 -1.13 -16.21
CA LEU A 508 5.36 -1.26 -16.00
C LEU A 508 6.06 -1.51 -17.34
N ALA A 509 7.10 -0.74 -17.63
CA ALA A 509 7.94 -0.90 -18.81
C ALA A 509 9.43 -0.80 -18.49
N LEU A 510 10.30 -1.39 -19.31
CA LEU A 510 11.76 -1.45 -19.08
C LEU A 510 12.61 -0.61 -20.06
N TRP A 511 13.87 -0.45 -19.66
CA TRP A 511 15.01 0.17 -20.36
C TRP A 511 15.00 1.70 -20.51
N PRO A 512 14.81 2.50 -19.44
CA PRO A 512 14.91 2.16 -18.02
C PRO A 512 13.57 1.69 -17.43
N PRO A 513 13.57 1.11 -16.22
CA PRO A 513 12.34 0.72 -15.55
C PRO A 513 11.48 1.95 -15.21
N GLU A 514 10.21 1.86 -15.60
CA GLU A 514 9.30 2.98 -15.65
C GLU A 514 7.89 2.53 -15.33
N LEU A 515 7.27 3.17 -14.34
CA LEU A 515 5.85 3.03 -14.07
C LEU A 515 5.11 4.16 -14.80
N MET A 516 4.19 3.78 -15.68
CA MET A 516 3.30 4.72 -16.34
C MET A 516 1.87 4.56 -15.85
N GLN A 517 1.11 5.66 -15.82
CA GLN A 517 -0.32 5.65 -15.51
C GLN A 517 -1.12 6.07 -16.74
N SER A 518 -2.27 5.43 -16.98
CA SER A 518 -3.18 5.85 -18.03
C SER A 518 -3.79 7.23 -17.72
N THR A 519 -4.10 8.02 -18.75
CA THR A 519 -4.72 9.34 -18.58
C THR A 519 -6.21 9.26 -18.28
N ASP A 520 -6.81 8.13 -18.63
CA ASP A 520 -8.21 7.81 -18.49
C ASP A 520 -8.35 6.36 -18.03
N PRO A 521 -9.43 6.00 -17.31
CA PRO A 521 -9.73 4.60 -17.02
C PRO A 521 -9.80 3.78 -18.31
N LEU A 522 -9.22 2.57 -18.29
CA LEU A 522 -9.24 1.69 -19.46
C LEU A 522 -10.60 1.00 -19.60
N ASN A 523 -11.07 0.83 -20.84
CA ASN A 523 -12.36 0.26 -21.20
C ASN A 523 -12.29 -1.06 -21.99
#